data_AF-A0A9W8V9R4-F1
#
_entry.id   AF-A0A9W8V9R4-F1
#
_cell.length_a   1.000
_cell.length_b   1.000
_cell.length_c   1.000
_cell.angle_alpha   90.00
_cell.angle_beta   90.00
_cell.angle_gamma   90.00
#
_symmetry.space_group_name_H-M   'P 1'
#
loop_
_entity.id
_entity.type
_entity.pdbx_description
1 polymer ?
#
loop_
_entity_poly.entity_id
_entity_poly.type
_entity_poly.pdbx_seq_one_letter_code
_entity_poly.pdbx_strand_id
1 'polypeptide(L)'
;MGSKLRSRRYARYQEPAPIKQWLVDNQIGICLALLAPLFIAQCTTIARSFTAKFTTLSYYNNDTGEYGVGFDDNYLVVVLIIILTGLRDATMRFVLTPTAAAWGLNKDKSMRFKEQAWMVIYYSTCWSSGMYIYATSPYWLNLREMWTNWPNRELSGLMKAYMLAQLAFWLQQIVVINIEKRRKDHWQMLSHHIITIALVYCSYRYGFTRVGNVVLILMDLNDLIFSTAKCLKYLRLQTLCDIMFGVFVVSWVLCRHVAFVMVCWSVYAHSLATTGTKCFSGSGNNILGPEPVPSNEGYYYMVEPLILSSRRVCYDYTIKTLFLSGLLFLEGLMIVWFAMIVKLVVRVLRGENAEDTRSDNEDEEEYKVGMPIEVEVDAEKLQFPMQHPASGKGTSSVFQATRGRSSSKDRKSYLDRIGCEQRIPR
;
A
#
# COMPACT_ATOMS: atom_id res chain seq x y z
N MET A 1 4.48 -12.03 65.56
CA MET A 1 5.76 -12.48 64.98
C MET A 1 5.50 -12.75 63.51
N GLY A 2 5.94 -11.86 62.62
CA GLY A 2 5.44 -11.74 61.25
C GLY A 2 6.06 -12.73 60.27
N SER A 3 5.24 -13.29 59.39
CA SER A 3 5.67 -13.98 58.17
C SER A 3 5.50 -13.04 56.98
N LYS A 4 6.62 -12.43 56.56
CA LYS A 4 6.72 -11.70 55.29
C LYS A 4 6.50 -12.68 54.13
N LEU A 5 5.30 -12.67 53.53
CA LEU A 5 5.06 -13.25 52.20
C LEU A 5 5.80 -12.39 51.17
N ARG A 6 6.96 -12.86 50.75
CA ARG A 6 7.80 -12.25 49.72
C ARG A 6 7.19 -12.56 48.36
N SER A 7 6.36 -11.66 47.81
CA SER A 7 5.90 -11.78 46.42
C SER A 7 7.11 -11.60 45.49
N ARG A 8 7.61 -12.69 44.90
CA ARG A 8 8.55 -12.62 43.78
C ARG A 8 7.78 -12.14 42.56
N ARG A 9 7.83 -10.83 42.32
CA ARG A 9 7.46 -10.21 41.04
C ARG A 9 8.53 -10.65 40.03
N TYR A 10 8.28 -11.73 39.30
CA TYR A 10 9.09 -12.07 38.13
C TYR A 10 8.87 -10.97 37.10
N ALA A 11 9.82 -10.04 37.02
CA ALA A 11 9.95 -9.18 35.86
C ALA A 11 10.14 -10.08 34.66
N ARG A 12 9.10 -10.18 33.82
CA ARG A 12 9.19 -10.79 32.50
C ARG A 12 10.24 -9.96 31.75
N TYR A 13 11.45 -10.50 31.60
CA TYR A 13 12.44 -9.96 30.67
C TYR A 13 11.75 -9.98 29.31
N GLN A 14 11.24 -8.84 28.86
CA GLN A 14 10.79 -8.68 27.49
C GLN A 14 12.05 -8.78 26.65
N GLU A 15 12.19 -9.86 25.90
CA GLU A 15 13.19 -9.90 24.83
C GLU A 15 13.07 -8.61 24.01
N PRO A 16 14.20 -7.98 23.65
CA PRO A 16 14.15 -6.78 22.83
C PRO A 16 13.32 -7.09 21.59
N ALA A 17 12.29 -6.27 21.37
CA ALA A 17 11.45 -6.41 20.19
C ALA A 17 12.37 -6.51 18.97
N PRO A 18 12.10 -7.44 18.02
CA PRO A 18 12.89 -7.53 16.79
C PRO A 18 13.05 -6.13 16.20
N ILE A 19 14.23 -5.77 15.68
CA ILE A 19 14.54 -4.40 15.21
C ILE A 19 13.42 -3.82 14.35
N LYS A 20 12.80 -4.66 13.52
CA LYS A 20 11.63 -4.34 12.70
C LYS A 20 10.43 -3.83 13.53
N GLN A 21 10.09 -4.51 14.61
CA GLN A 21 8.99 -4.13 15.50
C GLN A 21 9.31 -2.83 16.24
N TRP A 22 10.55 -2.66 16.73
CA TRP A 22 10.98 -1.42 17.36
C TRP A 22 10.87 -0.22 16.40
N LEU A 23 11.29 -0.39 15.15
CA LEU A 23 11.17 0.66 14.12
C LEU A 23 9.71 1.06 13.88
N VAL A 24 8.80 0.09 13.81
CA VAL A 24 7.35 0.33 13.64
C VAL A 24 6.78 1.08 14.83
N ASP A 25 7.14 0.67 16.04
CA ASP A 25 6.60 1.26 17.27
C ASP A 25 7.11 2.70 17.50
N ASN A 26 8.27 3.05 16.94
CA ASN A 26 8.93 4.37 17.12
C ASN A 26 8.91 5.27 15.88
N GLN A 27 8.08 4.97 14.86
CA GLN A 27 8.04 5.74 13.60
C GLN A 27 7.89 7.24 13.81
N ILE A 28 6.90 7.71 14.59
CA ILE A 28 6.73 9.14 14.85
C ILE A 28 7.93 9.78 15.53
N GLY A 29 8.55 9.11 16.51
CA GLY A 29 9.72 9.61 17.22
C GLY A 29 10.93 9.77 16.30
N ILE A 30 11.17 8.79 15.43
CA ILE A 30 12.22 8.84 14.40
C ILE A 30 11.96 9.98 13.41
N CYS A 31 10.72 10.11 12.93
CA CYS A 31 10.36 11.18 12.00
C CYS A 31 10.55 12.56 12.63
N LEU A 32 10.12 12.75 13.88
CA LEU A 32 10.32 14.00 14.62
C LEU A 32 11.80 14.28 14.86
N ALA A 33 12.61 13.27 15.20
CA ALA A 33 14.05 13.43 15.39
C ALA A 33 14.77 13.85 14.09
N LEU A 34 14.30 13.39 12.93
CA LEU A 34 14.85 13.78 11.63
C LEU A 34 14.36 15.16 11.17
N LEU A 35 13.09 15.50 11.43
CA LEU A 35 12.47 16.74 10.96
C LEU A 35 12.71 17.94 11.88
N ALA A 36 12.78 17.75 13.20
CA ALA A 36 12.92 18.86 14.15
C ALA A 36 14.20 19.68 13.92
N PRO A 37 15.40 19.10 13.70
CA PRO A 37 16.59 19.87 13.38
C PRO A 37 16.44 20.67 12.08
N LEU A 38 15.77 20.08 11.08
CA LEU A 38 15.52 20.73 9.80
C LEU A 38 14.59 21.94 9.97
N PHE A 39 13.51 21.80 10.73
CA PHE A 39 12.60 22.92 11.01
C PHE A 39 13.25 24.00 11.88
N ILE A 40 14.06 23.62 12.87
CA ILE A 40 14.84 24.59 13.67
C ILE A 40 15.84 25.35 12.79
N ALA A 41 16.50 24.67 11.85
CA ALA A 41 17.39 25.31 10.89
C ALA A 41 16.67 26.36 10.03
N GLN A 42 15.39 26.13 9.69
CA GLN A 42 14.57 27.11 8.97
C GLN A 42 14.27 28.38 9.78
N CYS A 43 14.32 28.33 11.12
CA CYS A 43 14.09 29.51 11.96
C CYS A 43 15.27 30.50 11.93
N THR A 44 16.46 30.07 11.50
CA THR A 44 17.65 30.94 11.42
C THR A 44 17.96 31.31 9.97
N THR A 45 18.33 32.56 9.71
CA THR A 45 18.63 33.04 8.35
C THR A 45 19.83 32.33 7.72
N ILE A 46 20.86 32.03 8.53
CA ILE A 46 22.08 31.35 8.09
C ILE A 46 21.80 29.90 7.71
N ALA A 47 21.15 29.11 8.58
CA ALA A 47 20.93 27.70 8.27
C ALA A 47 19.83 27.50 7.22
N ARG A 48 18.89 28.45 7.07
CA ARG A 48 17.87 28.45 6.01
C ARG A 48 18.48 28.41 4.61
N SER A 49 19.56 29.17 4.35
CA SER A 49 20.19 29.18 3.02
C SER A 49 20.73 27.80 2.61
N PHE A 50 21.21 27.00 3.57
CA PHE A 50 21.70 25.64 3.34
C PHE A 50 20.60 24.59 3.32
N THR A 51 19.47 24.84 3.99
CA THR A 51 18.40 23.84 4.17
C THR A 51 17.16 24.11 3.30
N ALA A 52 17.09 25.22 2.56
CA ALA A 52 15.94 25.58 1.73
C ALA A 52 15.55 24.49 0.71
N LYS A 53 16.53 23.77 0.14
CA LYS A 53 16.28 22.68 -0.83
C LYS A 53 15.46 21.52 -0.27
N PHE A 54 15.43 21.37 1.05
CA PHE A 54 14.72 20.31 1.75
C PHE A 54 13.28 20.69 2.11
N THR A 55 12.93 21.98 2.08
CA THR A 55 11.66 22.50 2.61
C THR A 55 10.86 23.31 1.60
N THR A 56 11.48 23.70 0.48
CA THR A 56 10.85 24.53 -0.55
C THR A 56 10.97 23.88 -1.93
N LEU A 57 10.04 24.21 -2.82
CA LEU A 57 10.13 23.81 -4.22
C LEU A 57 11.36 24.47 -4.87
N SER A 58 12.26 23.66 -5.43
CA SER A 58 13.48 24.16 -6.06
C SER A 58 13.19 24.86 -7.40
N TYR A 59 14.14 25.65 -7.88
CA TYR A 59 14.13 26.25 -9.24
C TYR A 59 12.95 27.20 -9.52
N TYR A 60 12.56 28.02 -8.54
CA TYR A 60 11.58 29.08 -8.78
C TYR A 60 12.12 30.11 -9.79
N ASN A 61 11.34 30.42 -10.82
CA ASN A 61 11.64 31.45 -11.79
C ASN A 61 10.82 32.70 -11.50
N ASN A 62 11.49 33.82 -11.21
CA ASN A 62 10.83 35.08 -10.90
C ASN A 62 10.11 35.72 -12.10
N ASP A 63 10.52 35.39 -13.34
CA ASP A 63 9.95 35.99 -14.54
C ASP A 63 8.61 35.35 -14.91
N THR A 64 8.51 34.03 -14.80
CA THR A 64 7.32 33.26 -15.17
C THR A 64 6.42 32.95 -13.98
N GLY A 65 6.94 33.02 -12.75
CA GLY A 65 6.26 32.57 -11.54
C GLY A 65 6.11 31.05 -11.45
N GLU A 66 6.79 30.32 -12.31
CA GLU A 66 6.77 28.86 -12.39
C GLU A 66 8.06 28.24 -11.84
N TYR A 67 8.12 26.92 -11.82
CA TYR A 67 9.23 26.16 -11.26
C TYR A 67 9.87 25.27 -12.32
N GLY A 68 11.18 25.37 -12.48
CA GLY A 68 11.97 24.44 -13.27
C GLY A 68 12.01 23.03 -12.66
N VAL A 69 12.37 22.04 -13.47
CA VAL A 69 12.56 20.65 -13.03
C VAL A 69 14.05 20.33 -12.89
N GLY A 70 14.46 19.69 -11.79
CA GLY A 70 15.86 19.28 -11.63
C GLY A 70 16.13 18.29 -10.51
N PHE A 71 17.41 17.99 -10.30
CA PHE A 71 17.91 17.01 -9.33
C PHE A 71 17.76 17.47 -7.88
N ASP A 72 17.80 18.77 -7.59
CA ASP A 72 17.60 19.26 -6.22
C ASP A 72 16.19 18.96 -5.68
N ASP A 73 15.22 18.66 -6.56
CA ASP A 73 13.88 18.25 -6.14
C ASP A 73 13.88 16.94 -5.34
N ASN A 74 14.90 16.08 -5.53
CA ASN A 74 15.05 14.83 -4.80
C ASN A 74 15.24 15.05 -3.28
N TYR A 75 15.84 16.16 -2.86
CA TYR A 75 15.98 16.48 -1.44
C TYR A 75 14.62 16.70 -0.77
N LEU A 76 13.72 17.40 -1.45
CA LEU A 76 12.35 17.60 -0.98
C LEU A 76 11.58 16.27 -0.97
N VAL A 77 11.75 15.42 -1.99
CA VAL A 77 11.13 14.07 -2.02
C VAL A 77 11.52 13.24 -0.80
N VAL A 78 12.80 13.24 -0.40
CA VAL A 78 13.26 12.53 0.81
C VAL A 78 12.57 13.07 2.07
N VAL A 79 12.42 14.38 2.19
CA VAL A 79 11.74 15.00 3.33
C VAL A 79 10.26 14.66 3.32
N LEU A 80 9.61 14.65 2.15
CA LEU A 80 8.22 14.24 1.99
C LEU A 80 8.01 12.77 2.38
N ILE A 81 8.96 11.86 2.11
CA ILE A 81 8.89 10.46 2.58
C ILE A 81 8.86 10.40 4.11
N ILE A 82 9.70 11.19 4.78
CA ILE A 82 9.75 11.25 6.26
C ILE A 82 8.44 11.85 6.80
N ILE A 83 7.95 12.94 6.21
CA ILE A 83 6.69 13.57 6.58
C ILE A 83 5.51 12.60 6.40
N LEU A 84 5.40 11.92 5.25
CA LEU A 84 4.34 10.95 4.98
C LEU A 84 4.39 9.76 5.94
N THR A 85 5.59 9.30 6.31
CA THR A 85 5.75 8.23 7.30
C THR A 85 5.28 8.67 8.68
N GLY A 86 5.68 9.86 9.12
CA GLY A 86 5.25 10.43 10.40
C GLY A 86 3.75 10.72 10.43
N LEU A 87 3.20 11.27 9.34
CA LEU A 87 1.78 11.57 9.20
C LEU A 87 0.94 10.29 9.21
N ARG A 88 1.37 9.24 8.51
CA ARG A 88 0.72 7.91 8.54
C ARG A 88 0.59 7.40 9.97
N ASP A 89 1.72 7.35 10.69
CA ASP A 89 1.75 6.83 12.06
C ASP A 89 0.93 7.71 13.02
N ALA A 90 1.03 9.05 12.90
CA ALA A 90 0.26 10.00 13.70
C ALA A 90 -1.26 9.86 13.45
N THR A 91 -1.69 9.82 12.20
CA THR A 91 -3.10 9.65 11.84
C THR A 91 -3.63 8.30 12.35
N MET A 92 -2.86 7.21 12.18
CA MET A 92 -3.25 5.89 12.69
C MET A 92 -3.38 5.88 14.22
N ARG A 93 -2.46 6.52 14.95
CA ARG A 93 -2.45 6.55 16.42
C ARG A 93 -3.50 7.48 17.00
N PHE A 94 -3.57 8.73 16.53
CA PHE A 94 -4.34 9.78 17.17
C PHE A 94 -5.74 9.98 16.60
N VAL A 95 -5.99 9.58 15.35
CA VAL A 95 -7.29 9.78 14.69
C VAL A 95 -8.01 8.44 14.51
N LEU A 96 -7.34 7.46 13.91
CA LEU A 96 -8.00 6.22 13.50
C LEU A 96 -8.12 5.19 14.62
N THR A 97 -7.20 5.18 15.60
CA THR A 97 -7.32 4.31 16.79
C THR A 97 -8.54 4.66 17.65
N PRO A 98 -8.78 5.93 18.05
CA PRO A 98 -10.00 6.25 18.79
C PRO A 98 -11.27 6.00 17.95
N THR A 99 -11.24 6.25 16.64
CA THR A 99 -12.35 5.94 15.74
C THR A 99 -12.66 4.44 15.71
N ALA A 100 -11.63 3.59 15.60
CA ALA A 100 -11.77 2.13 15.63
C ALA A 100 -12.29 1.63 16.99
N ALA A 101 -11.83 2.23 18.09
CA ALA A 101 -12.29 1.90 19.44
C ALA A 101 -13.75 2.30 19.67
N ALA A 102 -14.15 3.48 19.17
CA ALA A 102 -15.55 3.94 19.22
C ALA A 102 -16.50 2.99 18.46
N TRP A 103 -16.00 2.33 17.42
CA TRP A 103 -16.74 1.31 16.66
C TRP A 103 -16.65 -0.11 17.23
N GLY A 104 -15.96 -0.30 18.37
CA GLY A 104 -15.82 -1.60 19.02
C GLY A 104 -14.99 -2.63 18.24
N LEU A 105 -14.05 -2.19 17.40
CA LEU A 105 -13.18 -3.10 16.64
C LEU A 105 -12.19 -3.82 17.56
N ASN A 106 -12.03 -5.13 17.35
CA ASN A 106 -10.97 -5.91 18.00
C ASN A 106 -9.57 -5.46 17.50
N LYS A 107 -8.52 -5.90 18.17
CA LYS A 107 -7.15 -5.43 17.90
C LYS A 107 -6.71 -5.66 16.44
N ASP A 108 -7.02 -6.81 15.88
CA ASP A 108 -6.57 -7.19 14.54
C ASP A 108 -7.38 -6.48 13.44
N LYS A 109 -8.72 -6.45 13.55
CA LYS A 109 -9.58 -5.69 12.61
C LYS A 109 -9.33 -4.19 12.73
N SER A 110 -9.01 -3.68 13.92
CA SER A 110 -8.60 -2.29 14.14
C SER A 110 -7.34 -1.94 13.36
N MET A 111 -6.29 -2.79 13.40
CA MET A 111 -5.07 -2.51 12.63
C MET A 111 -5.33 -2.45 11.12
N ARG A 112 -6.08 -3.42 10.58
CA ARG A 112 -6.44 -3.47 9.16
C ARG A 112 -7.30 -2.31 8.71
N PHE A 113 -8.30 -1.95 9.52
CA PHE A 113 -9.10 -0.76 9.30
C PHE A 113 -8.24 0.49 9.22
N LYS A 114 -7.29 0.67 10.15
CA LYS A 114 -6.40 1.83 10.17
C LYS A 114 -5.49 1.90 8.93
N GLU A 115 -4.95 0.76 8.50
CA GLU A 115 -4.14 0.67 7.28
C GLU A 115 -4.94 1.12 6.05
N GLN A 116 -6.18 0.66 5.90
CA GLN A 116 -7.04 1.05 4.78
C GLN A 116 -7.55 2.49 4.89
N ALA A 117 -7.91 2.94 6.10
CA ALA A 117 -8.41 4.30 6.30
C ALA A 117 -7.33 5.36 6.06
N TRP A 118 -6.06 5.06 6.36
CA TRP A 118 -4.95 5.91 5.93
C TRP A 118 -4.90 6.07 4.41
N MET A 119 -5.05 4.97 3.67
CA MET A 119 -5.09 5.02 2.20
C MET A 119 -6.27 5.87 1.70
N VAL A 120 -7.46 5.74 2.30
CA VAL A 120 -8.62 6.58 1.96
C VAL A 120 -8.29 8.07 2.13
N ILE A 121 -7.69 8.47 3.25
CA ILE A 121 -7.32 9.87 3.51
C ILE A 121 -6.31 10.39 2.47
N TYR A 122 -5.27 9.60 2.19
CA TYR A 122 -4.24 9.96 1.23
C TYR A 122 -4.81 10.08 -0.18
N TYR A 123 -5.46 9.03 -0.70
CA TYR A 123 -5.99 9.02 -2.05
C TYR A 123 -7.13 10.03 -2.25
N SER A 124 -7.96 10.30 -1.23
CA SER A 124 -8.97 11.38 -1.33
C SER A 124 -8.32 12.74 -1.58
N THR A 125 -7.20 13.00 -0.90
CA THR A 125 -6.47 14.28 -1.02
C THR A 125 -5.75 14.39 -2.36
N CYS A 126 -4.99 13.34 -2.74
CA CYS A 126 -4.21 13.32 -3.97
C CYS A 126 -5.09 13.24 -5.21
N TRP A 127 -6.13 12.41 -5.21
CA TRP A 127 -7.07 12.32 -6.32
C TRP A 127 -7.79 13.64 -6.56
N SER A 128 -8.29 14.30 -5.49
CA SER A 128 -8.95 15.61 -5.62
C SER A 128 -8.00 16.67 -6.20
N SER A 129 -6.76 16.71 -5.72
CA SER A 129 -5.74 17.65 -6.22
C SER A 129 -5.36 17.37 -7.67
N GLY A 130 -5.15 16.10 -8.02
CA GLY A 130 -4.83 15.67 -9.38
C GLY A 130 -5.97 15.93 -10.36
N MET A 131 -7.21 15.66 -9.97
CA MET A 131 -8.41 15.96 -10.74
C MET A 131 -8.61 17.45 -10.95
N TYR A 132 -8.33 18.29 -9.95
CA TYR A 132 -8.36 19.74 -10.11
C TYR A 132 -7.34 20.22 -11.15
N ILE A 133 -6.09 19.72 -11.08
CA ILE A 133 -5.06 20.04 -12.09
C ILE A 133 -5.55 19.60 -13.48
N TYR A 134 -6.09 18.38 -13.61
CA TYR A 134 -6.57 17.86 -14.87
C TYR A 134 -7.74 18.70 -15.42
N ALA A 135 -8.75 19.02 -14.61
CA ALA A 135 -9.96 19.76 -15.00
C ALA A 135 -9.69 21.21 -15.40
N THR A 136 -8.64 21.82 -14.86
CA THR A 136 -8.24 23.19 -15.17
C THR A 136 -7.19 23.27 -16.27
N SER A 137 -6.79 22.14 -16.85
CA SER A 137 -5.76 22.06 -17.87
C SER A 137 -6.32 22.01 -19.30
N PRO A 138 -5.53 22.42 -20.31
CA PRO A 138 -5.95 22.33 -21.71
C PRO A 138 -6.09 20.88 -22.23
N TYR A 139 -5.57 19.89 -21.48
CA TYR A 139 -5.63 18.48 -21.85
C TYR A 139 -6.81 17.73 -21.21
N TRP A 140 -7.76 18.43 -20.58
CA TRP A 140 -9.00 17.83 -20.08
C TRP A 140 -9.78 17.13 -21.20
N LEU A 141 -9.91 15.81 -21.10
CA LEU A 141 -10.55 14.93 -22.09
C LEU A 141 -9.94 15.03 -23.52
N ASN A 142 -8.77 15.66 -23.66
CA ASN A 142 -8.08 15.81 -24.93
C ASN A 142 -6.67 15.21 -24.83
N LEU A 143 -6.57 13.94 -25.24
CA LEU A 143 -5.33 13.17 -25.15
C LEU A 143 -4.21 13.68 -26.06
N ARG A 144 -4.53 14.44 -27.12
CA ARG A 144 -3.53 15.01 -28.02
C ARG A 144 -2.82 16.21 -27.38
N GLU A 145 -3.56 17.01 -26.62
CA GLU A 145 -3.03 18.16 -25.88
C GLU A 145 -2.08 17.78 -24.74
N MET A 146 -1.99 16.49 -24.36
CA MET A 146 -0.95 16.03 -23.44
C MET A 146 0.48 16.21 -24.01
N TRP A 147 0.61 16.31 -25.33
CA TRP A 147 1.90 16.33 -26.04
C TRP A 147 2.27 17.71 -26.62
N THR A 148 1.38 18.70 -26.50
CA THR A 148 1.65 20.06 -26.98
C THR A 148 2.65 20.76 -26.07
N ASN A 149 3.43 21.67 -26.66
CA ASN A 149 4.47 22.46 -25.97
C ASN A 149 5.54 21.62 -25.24
N TRP A 150 5.75 20.38 -25.67
CA TRP A 150 6.87 19.58 -25.17
C TRP A 150 8.20 20.09 -25.78
N PRO A 151 9.28 20.21 -24.98
CA PRO A 151 9.36 19.94 -23.55
C PRO A 151 8.89 21.14 -22.73
N ASN A 152 7.86 20.94 -21.90
CA ASN A 152 7.51 21.95 -20.91
C ASN A 152 8.47 21.82 -19.72
N ARG A 153 9.47 22.70 -19.65
CA ARG A 153 10.53 22.65 -18.63
C ARG A 153 10.19 23.44 -17.36
N GLU A 154 9.09 24.18 -17.37
CA GLU A 154 8.56 24.85 -16.19
C GLU A 154 7.17 24.30 -15.86
N LEU A 155 6.88 24.25 -14.57
CA LEU A 155 5.64 23.71 -14.03
C LEU A 155 5.06 24.71 -13.05
N SER A 156 3.74 24.82 -13.04
CA SER A 156 3.03 25.46 -11.94
C SER A 156 3.42 24.80 -10.61
N GLY A 157 3.47 25.60 -9.54
CA GLY A 157 3.86 25.10 -8.22
C GLY A 157 2.98 23.94 -7.75
N LEU A 158 1.69 23.96 -8.09
CA LEU A 158 0.74 22.89 -7.76
C LEU A 158 1.04 21.59 -8.52
N MET A 159 1.29 21.65 -9.83
CA MET A 159 1.66 20.46 -10.61
C MET A 159 2.97 19.85 -10.10
N LYS A 160 3.97 20.71 -9.83
CA LYS A 160 5.25 20.25 -9.31
C LYS A 160 5.10 19.59 -7.93
N ALA A 161 4.42 20.25 -6.99
CA ALA A 161 4.16 19.70 -5.67
C ALA A 161 3.40 18.37 -5.74
N TYR A 162 2.39 18.28 -6.61
CA TYR A 162 1.62 17.05 -6.84
C TYR A 162 2.50 15.90 -7.33
N MET A 163 3.34 16.12 -8.35
CA MET A 163 4.22 15.08 -8.89
C MET A 163 5.27 14.62 -7.87
N LEU A 164 5.87 15.55 -7.12
CA LEU A 164 6.87 15.21 -6.09
C LEU A 164 6.24 14.49 -4.89
N ALA A 165 5.03 14.90 -4.46
CA ALA A 165 4.30 14.22 -3.39
C ALA A 165 3.92 12.79 -3.79
N GLN A 166 3.44 12.59 -5.02
CA GLN A 166 3.13 11.25 -5.53
C GLN A 166 4.38 10.37 -5.61
N LEU A 167 5.49 10.90 -6.12
CA LEU A 167 6.76 10.16 -6.12
C LEU A 167 7.20 9.77 -4.69
N ALA A 168 7.12 10.70 -3.75
CA ALA A 168 7.46 10.46 -2.35
C ALA A 168 6.57 9.38 -1.72
N PHE A 169 5.26 9.41 -1.98
CA PHE A 169 4.35 8.38 -1.49
C PHE A 169 4.66 7.00 -2.06
N TRP A 170 4.87 6.88 -3.37
CA TRP A 170 5.19 5.60 -3.99
C TRP A 170 6.54 5.02 -3.49
N LEU A 171 7.54 5.88 -3.25
CA LEU A 171 8.79 5.49 -2.60
C LEU A 171 8.57 5.07 -1.14
N GLN A 172 7.73 5.79 -0.40
CA GLN A 172 7.36 5.44 0.98
C GLN A 172 6.63 4.09 1.04
N GLN A 173 5.80 3.75 0.06
CA GLN A 173 5.11 2.47 -0.03
C GLN A 173 6.06 1.27 -0.22
N ILE A 174 7.26 1.45 -0.81
CA ILE A 174 8.29 0.41 -0.85
C ILE A 174 8.74 0.05 0.57
N VAL A 175 8.84 1.01 1.48
CA VAL A 175 9.17 0.73 2.88
C VAL A 175 8.00 -0.01 3.54
N VAL A 176 6.76 0.46 3.32
CA VAL A 176 5.55 -0.14 3.90
C VAL A 176 5.36 -1.59 3.48
N ILE A 177 5.49 -1.92 2.19
CA ILE A 177 5.28 -3.30 1.68
C ILE A 177 6.29 -4.31 2.25
N ASN A 178 7.48 -3.85 2.64
CA ASN A 178 8.49 -4.69 3.30
C ASN A 178 8.27 -4.81 4.82
N ILE A 179 7.56 -3.84 5.41
CA ILE A 179 7.18 -3.86 6.82
C ILE A 179 5.93 -4.71 7.04
N GLU A 180 4.92 -4.57 6.20
CA GLU A 180 3.65 -5.30 6.29
C GLU A 180 3.83 -6.81 6.11
N LYS A 181 2.85 -7.59 6.60
CA LYS A 181 2.82 -9.05 6.42
C LYS A 181 2.77 -9.37 4.92
N ARG A 182 3.70 -10.20 4.47
CA ARG A 182 3.82 -10.61 3.06
C ARG A 182 2.57 -11.39 2.61
N ARG A 183 2.00 -10.99 1.47
CA ARG A 183 0.86 -11.63 0.80
C ARG A 183 1.32 -12.46 -0.41
N LYS A 184 0.44 -13.31 -0.98
CA LYS A 184 0.75 -14.20 -2.11
C LYS A 184 1.21 -13.44 -3.37
N ASP A 185 0.72 -12.23 -3.56
CA ASP A 185 1.00 -11.33 -4.68
C ASP A 185 2.19 -10.39 -4.43
N HIS A 186 2.98 -10.60 -3.38
CA HIS A 186 4.02 -9.66 -2.95
C HIS A 186 5.02 -9.29 -4.06
N TRP A 187 5.49 -10.25 -4.85
CA TRP A 187 6.42 -9.96 -5.95
C TRP A 187 5.77 -9.18 -7.08
N GLN A 188 4.50 -9.46 -7.40
CA GLN A 188 3.74 -8.71 -8.43
C GLN A 188 3.52 -7.26 -7.98
N MET A 189 3.12 -7.06 -6.72
CA MET A 189 3.00 -5.72 -6.13
C MET A 189 4.35 -5.00 -6.10
N LEU A 190 5.43 -5.65 -5.65
CA LEU A 190 6.76 -5.03 -5.62
C LEU A 190 7.24 -4.61 -7.02
N SER A 191 7.08 -5.47 -8.03
CA SER A 191 7.39 -5.14 -9.43
C SER A 191 6.57 -3.95 -9.92
N HIS A 192 5.26 -3.92 -9.59
CA HIS A 192 4.41 -2.77 -9.87
C HIS A 192 4.97 -1.48 -9.25
N HIS A 193 5.30 -1.49 -7.95
CA HIS A 193 5.85 -0.30 -7.29
C HIS A 193 7.14 0.19 -7.96
N ILE A 194 8.08 -0.71 -8.28
CA ILE A 194 9.34 -0.34 -8.94
C ILE A 194 9.07 0.37 -10.28
N ILE A 195 8.17 -0.18 -11.10
CA ILE A 195 7.88 0.35 -12.43
C ILE A 195 7.05 1.63 -12.33
N THR A 196 6.08 1.71 -11.42
CA THR A 196 5.32 2.94 -11.16
C THR A 196 6.24 4.07 -10.72
N ILE A 197 7.18 3.82 -9.79
CA ILE A 197 8.18 4.83 -9.36
C ILE A 197 9.03 5.28 -10.55
N ALA A 198 9.53 4.34 -11.35
CA ALA A 198 10.33 4.66 -12.53
C ALA A 198 9.54 5.50 -13.54
N LEU A 199 8.28 5.17 -13.82
CA LEU A 199 7.41 5.91 -14.72
C LEU A 199 7.07 7.30 -14.20
N VAL A 200 6.76 7.45 -12.90
CA VAL A 200 6.51 8.75 -12.28
C VAL A 200 7.76 9.61 -12.36
N TYR A 201 8.93 9.08 -11.98
CA TYR A 201 10.20 9.80 -12.04
C TYR A 201 10.56 10.21 -13.46
N CYS A 202 10.48 9.29 -14.43
CA CYS A 202 10.74 9.60 -15.84
C CYS A 202 9.72 10.61 -16.38
N SER A 203 8.43 10.49 -16.05
CA SER A 203 7.43 11.46 -16.51
C SER A 203 7.71 12.87 -15.99
N TYR A 204 8.24 13.00 -14.78
CA TYR A 204 8.67 14.27 -14.20
C TYR A 204 9.91 14.82 -14.92
N ARG A 205 10.97 14.02 -15.05
CA ARG A 205 12.27 14.45 -15.59
C ARG A 205 12.26 14.70 -17.10
N TYR A 206 11.42 13.99 -17.86
CA TYR A 206 11.27 14.16 -19.30
C TYR A 206 10.19 15.18 -19.71
N GLY A 207 9.48 15.79 -18.74
CA GLY A 207 8.41 16.73 -19.04
C GLY A 207 7.13 16.08 -19.59
N PHE A 208 6.89 14.80 -19.29
CA PHE A 208 5.62 14.11 -19.56
C PHE A 208 4.63 14.26 -18.38
N THR A 209 4.71 15.37 -17.64
CA THR A 209 3.92 15.60 -16.41
C THR A 209 2.41 15.58 -16.67
N ARG A 210 1.96 16.05 -17.83
CA ARG A 210 0.54 15.98 -18.25
C ARG A 210 0.07 14.53 -18.33
N VAL A 211 0.86 13.66 -18.96
CA VAL A 211 0.57 12.22 -19.06
C VAL A 211 0.64 11.56 -17.68
N GLY A 212 1.67 11.88 -16.90
CA GLY A 212 1.84 11.39 -15.54
C GLY A 212 0.65 11.73 -14.64
N ASN A 213 0.15 12.98 -14.72
CA ASN A 213 -1.02 13.43 -13.99
C ASN A 213 -2.27 12.60 -14.35
N VAL A 214 -2.56 12.40 -15.64
CA VAL A 214 -3.70 11.58 -16.09
C VAL A 214 -3.57 10.12 -15.64
N VAL A 215 -2.38 9.54 -15.73
CA VAL A 215 -2.16 8.15 -15.26
C VAL A 215 -2.40 8.05 -13.75
N LEU A 216 -1.86 8.97 -12.95
CA LEU A 216 -1.99 8.95 -11.50
C LEU A 216 -3.44 9.08 -11.04
N ILE A 217 -4.23 10.00 -11.61
CA ILE A 217 -5.65 10.14 -11.24
C ILE A 217 -6.49 8.89 -11.57
N LEU A 218 -6.16 8.19 -12.67
CA LEU A 218 -6.86 6.96 -13.06
C LEU A 218 -6.55 5.80 -12.11
N MET A 219 -5.30 5.72 -11.63
CA MET A 219 -4.89 4.70 -10.65
C MET A 219 -5.50 4.98 -9.27
N ASP A 220 -5.35 6.22 -8.79
CA ASP A 220 -5.75 6.63 -7.44
C ASP A 220 -7.27 6.46 -7.20
N LEU A 221 -8.11 6.67 -8.22
CA LEU A 221 -9.57 6.54 -8.07
C LEU A 221 -9.97 5.13 -7.63
N ASN A 222 -9.40 4.10 -8.27
CA ASN A 222 -9.73 2.72 -7.95
C ASN A 222 -9.22 2.32 -6.57
N ASP A 223 -8.04 2.80 -6.19
CA ASP A 223 -7.45 2.50 -4.89
C ASP A 223 -8.26 3.18 -3.77
N LEU A 224 -8.78 4.40 -4.00
CA LEU A 224 -9.70 5.08 -3.11
C LEU A 224 -10.99 4.29 -2.89
N ILE A 225 -11.64 3.85 -3.98
CA ILE A 225 -12.89 3.08 -3.91
C ILE A 225 -12.64 1.74 -3.20
N PHE A 226 -11.55 1.04 -3.53
CA PHE A 226 -11.18 -0.24 -2.92
C PHE A 226 -10.92 -0.13 -1.42
N SER A 227 -10.10 0.84 -0.99
CA SER A 227 -9.81 1.06 0.43
C SER A 227 -11.06 1.48 1.20
N THR A 228 -11.94 2.27 0.58
CA THR A 228 -13.23 2.64 1.18
C THR A 228 -14.12 1.41 1.38
N ALA A 229 -14.23 0.52 0.38
CA ALA A 229 -14.98 -0.72 0.50
C ALA A 229 -14.46 -1.60 1.65
N LYS A 230 -13.13 -1.73 1.79
CA LYS A 230 -12.52 -2.47 2.91
C LYS A 230 -12.81 -1.83 4.27
N CYS A 231 -12.73 -0.50 4.38
CA CYS A 231 -13.12 0.19 5.60
C CYS A 231 -14.57 -0.13 5.99
N LEU A 232 -15.50 -0.05 5.04
CA LEU A 232 -16.92 -0.38 5.28
C LEU A 232 -17.11 -1.85 5.71
N LYS A 233 -16.37 -2.79 5.10
CA LYS A 233 -16.35 -4.19 5.52
C LYS A 233 -15.94 -4.34 6.99
N TYR A 234 -14.83 -3.71 7.40
CA TYR A 234 -14.35 -3.79 8.78
C TYR A 234 -15.33 -3.16 9.79
N LEU A 235 -16.03 -2.10 9.39
CA LEU A 235 -17.08 -1.44 10.19
C LEU A 235 -18.42 -2.20 10.20
N ARG A 236 -18.49 -3.38 9.56
CA ARG A 236 -19.70 -4.22 9.44
C ARG A 236 -20.87 -3.55 8.70
N LEU A 237 -20.57 -2.61 7.80
CA LEU A 237 -21.56 -1.92 6.97
C LEU A 237 -21.73 -2.66 5.63
N GLN A 238 -22.28 -3.87 5.70
CA GLN A 238 -22.28 -4.82 4.57
C GLN A 238 -22.95 -4.28 3.31
N THR A 239 -24.15 -3.67 3.42
CA THR A 239 -24.87 -3.13 2.26
C THR A 239 -24.06 -2.05 1.52
N LEU A 240 -23.40 -1.16 2.26
CA LEU A 240 -22.54 -0.14 1.65
C LEU A 240 -21.27 -0.75 1.06
N CYS A 241 -20.71 -1.77 1.71
CA CYS A 241 -19.57 -2.53 1.20
C CYS A 241 -19.91 -3.19 -0.15
N ASP A 242 -21.08 -3.83 -0.28
CA ASP A 242 -21.50 -4.51 -1.50
C ASP A 242 -21.76 -3.51 -2.64
N ILE A 243 -22.37 -2.36 -2.34
CA ILE A 243 -22.52 -1.25 -3.31
C ILE A 243 -21.13 -0.78 -3.77
N MET A 244 -20.22 -0.53 -2.83
CA MET A 244 -18.86 -0.07 -3.16
C MET A 244 -18.05 -1.12 -3.93
N PHE A 245 -18.29 -2.41 -3.70
CA PHE A 245 -17.71 -3.48 -4.49
C PHE A 245 -18.21 -3.43 -5.95
N GLY A 246 -19.51 -3.22 -6.16
CA GLY A 246 -20.06 -3.01 -7.51
C GLY A 246 -19.44 -1.80 -8.20
N VAL A 247 -19.34 -0.66 -7.50
CA VAL A 247 -18.68 0.56 -7.99
C VAL A 247 -17.20 0.31 -8.30
N PHE A 248 -16.50 -0.45 -7.46
CA PHE A 248 -15.10 -0.84 -7.69
C PHE A 248 -14.92 -1.64 -8.99
N VAL A 249 -15.78 -2.62 -9.26
CA VAL A 249 -15.68 -3.44 -10.49
C VAL A 249 -15.89 -2.57 -11.73
N VAL A 250 -16.90 -1.69 -11.72
CA VAL A 250 -17.19 -0.80 -12.86
C VAL A 250 -16.07 0.21 -13.08
N SER A 251 -15.62 0.88 -12.01
CA SER A 251 -14.52 1.85 -12.08
C SER A 251 -13.19 1.21 -12.50
N TRP A 252 -12.93 -0.04 -12.09
CA TRP A 252 -11.75 -0.78 -12.51
C TRP A 252 -11.69 -0.90 -14.03
N VAL A 253 -12.77 -1.37 -14.67
CA VAL A 253 -12.83 -1.54 -16.13
C VAL A 253 -12.67 -0.20 -16.83
N LEU A 254 -13.41 0.83 -16.40
CA LEU A 254 -13.39 2.14 -17.04
C LEU A 254 -12.02 2.83 -16.92
N CYS A 255 -11.42 2.82 -15.74
CA CYS A 255 -10.17 3.54 -15.52
C CYS A 255 -8.95 2.78 -16.05
N ARG A 256 -8.87 1.45 -15.82
CA ARG A 256 -7.68 0.65 -16.15
C ARG A 256 -7.73 0.04 -17.55
N HIS A 257 -8.87 -0.42 -18.04
CA HIS A 257 -8.93 -1.09 -19.35
C HIS A 257 -9.47 -0.21 -20.49
N VAL A 258 -10.13 0.90 -20.16
CA VAL A 258 -10.58 1.87 -21.16
C VAL A 258 -9.69 3.11 -21.14
N ALA A 259 -9.73 3.91 -20.07
CA ALA A 259 -9.03 5.19 -20.01
C ALA A 259 -7.50 5.06 -20.05
N PHE A 260 -6.91 4.15 -19.26
CA PHE A 260 -5.47 3.95 -19.27
C PHE A 260 -4.95 3.39 -20.61
N VAL A 261 -5.71 2.50 -21.26
CA VAL A 261 -5.39 2.03 -22.62
C VAL A 261 -5.49 3.16 -23.64
N MET A 262 -6.45 4.08 -23.51
CA MET A 262 -6.49 5.29 -24.34
C MET A 262 -5.26 6.19 -24.12
N VAL A 263 -4.75 6.30 -22.89
CA VAL A 263 -3.49 6.99 -22.61
C VAL A 263 -2.31 6.29 -23.31
N CYS A 264 -2.22 4.96 -23.22
CA CYS A 264 -1.21 4.17 -23.93
C CYS A 264 -1.29 4.39 -25.45
N TRP A 265 -2.50 4.41 -26.01
CA TRP A 265 -2.72 4.74 -27.42
C TRP A 265 -2.23 6.16 -27.75
N SER A 266 -2.46 7.14 -26.89
CA SER A 266 -1.96 8.50 -27.09
C SER A 266 -0.42 8.56 -27.10
N VAL A 267 0.25 7.81 -26.22
CA VAL A 267 1.71 7.66 -26.23
C VAL A 267 2.19 6.99 -27.52
N TYR A 268 1.45 6.02 -28.05
CA TYR A 268 1.82 5.33 -29.28
C TYR A 268 1.64 6.22 -30.53
N ALA A 269 0.47 6.85 -30.66
CA ALA A 269 -0.01 7.49 -31.87
C ALA A 269 0.20 9.02 -31.91
N HIS A 270 0.03 9.72 -30.79
CA HIS A 270 0.05 11.19 -30.77
C HIS A 270 1.38 11.78 -30.37
N SER A 271 2.18 11.10 -29.55
CA SER A 271 3.37 11.70 -28.94
C SER A 271 4.38 12.18 -30.00
N LEU A 272 4.99 11.27 -30.77
CA LEU A 272 5.97 11.63 -31.79
C LEU A 272 5.35 12.38 -32.97
N ALA A 273 4.07 12.16 -33.25
CA ALA A 273 3.36 12.91 -34.28
C ALA A 273 3.24 14.41 -33.93
N THR A 274 3.16 14.73 -32.64
CA THR A 274 3.01 16.11 -32.14
C THR A 274 4.36 16.73 -31.78
N THR A 275 5.22 15.98 -31.10
CA THR A 275 6.51 16.50 -30.63
C THR A 275 7.59 16.43 -31.71
N GLY A 276 7.58 15.41 -32.57
CA GLY A 276 8.69 15.12 -33.47
C GLY A 276 9.94 14.60 -32.73
N THR A 277 10.92 14.14 -33.50
CA THR A 277 12.20 13.66 -32.97
C THR A 277 13.18 14.83 -32.82
N LYS A 278 13.40 15.28 -31.58
CA LYS A 278 14.22 16.48 -31.30
C LYS A 278 14.72 16.51 -29.86
N CYS A 279 15.75 17.32 -29.63
CA CYS A 279 16.32 17.58 -28.31
C CYS A 279 16.30 19.07 -27.98
N PHE A 280 16.27 19.37 -26.68
CA PHE A 280 16.36 20.73 -26.17
C PHE A 280 17.28 20.79 -24.95
N SER A 281 18.00 21.89 -24.78
CA SER A 281 18.90 22.16 -23.66
C SER A 281 18.49 23.43 -22.93
N GLY A 282 18.94 23.64 -21.69
CA GLY A 282 18.57 24.83 -20.90
C GLY A 282 17.22 24.72 -20.18
N SER A 283 16.79 25.77 -19.47
CA SER A 283 15.56 25.78 -18.65
C SER A 283 14.90 27.16 -18.70
N GLY A 284 13.59 27.21 -18.45
CA GLY A 284 12.81 28.45 -18.45
C GLY A 284 12.92 29.22 -19.77
N ASN A 285 13.25 30.50 -19.68
CA ASN A 285 13.35 31.39 -20.85
C ASN A 285 14.59 31.12 -21.74
N ASN A 286 15.54 30.28 -21.29
CA ASN A 286 16.80 30.00 -21.97
C ASN A 286 16.83 28.59 -22.60
N ILE A 287 15.72 28.12 -23.14
CA ILE A 287 15.66 26.83 -23.85
C ILE A 287 16.32 26.98 -25.23
N LEU A 288 17.35 26.17 -25.47
CA LEU A 288 18.05 26.05 -26.75
C LEU A 288 17.54 24.81 -27.48
N GLY A 289 17.36 24.92 -28.79
CA GLY A 289 16.87 23.86 -29.67
C GLY A 289 15.80 24.35 -30.64
N PRO A 290 15.27 23.47 -31.50
CA PRO A 290 15.49 22.03 -31.51
C PRO A 290 16.87 21.62 -32.05
N GLU A 291 17.53 20.71 -31.35
CA GLU A 291 18.75 20.01 -31.80
C GLU A 291 18.40 18.60 -32.31
N PRO A 292 19.15 18.03 -33.27
CA PRO A 292 18.99 16.64 -33.67
C PRO A 292 19.40 15.69 -32.55
N VAL A 293 18.80 14.50 -32.52
CA VAL A 293 19.17 13.45 -31.56
C VAL A 293 20.60 12.97 -31.86
N PRO A 294 21.50 12.89 -30.86
CA PRO A 294 22.86 12.44 -31.06
C PRO A 294 22.88 10.99 -31.58
N SER A 295 23.42 10.79 -32.79
CA SER A 295 23.55 9.45 -33.38
C SER A 295 24.86 8.75 -33.01
N ASN A 296 25.86 9.50 -32.55
CA ASN A 296 27.22 9.05 -32.27
C ASN A 296 27.58 8.97 -30.77
N GLU A 297 26.74 9.49 -29.87
CA GLU A 297 26.97 9.52 -28.41
C GLU A 297 26.38 8.31 -27.67
N GLY A 298 25.93 7.28 -28.40
CA GLY A 298 25.29 6.09 -27.82
C GLY A 298 23.98 6.43 -27.11
N TYR A 299 23.70 5.76 -25.99
CA TYR A 299 22.43 5.89 -25.24
C TYR A 299 22.52 6.80 -24.01
N TYR A 300 23.64 7.49 -23.79
CA TYR A 300 23.84 8.30 -22.57
C TYR A 300 22.86 9.47 -22.46
N TYR A 301 22.44 10.04 -23.59
CA TYR A 301 21.43 11.11 -23.63
C TYR A 301 20.07 10.71 -23.02
N MET A 302 19.81 9.42 -22.82
CA MET A 302 18.59 8.92 -22.17
C MET A 302 18.69 8.93 -20.63
N VAL A 303 19.89 8.84 -20.07
CA VAL A 303 20.09 8.89 -18.61
C VAL A 303 20.43 10.30 -18.14
N GLU A 304 20.94 11.14 -19.03
CA GLU A 304 21.32 12.51 -18.74
C GLU A 304 20.19 13.34 -18.09
N PRO A 305 18.94 13.34 -18.60
CA PRO A 305 17.83 14.08 -17.97
C PRO A 305 17.48 13.58 -16.56
N LEU A 306 17.78 12.32 -16.25
CA LEU A 306 17.45 11.68 -14.97
C LEU A 306 18.43 12.06 -13.86
N ILE A 307 19.66 12.40 -14.22
CA ILE A 307 20.75 12.67 -13.27
C ILE A 307 21.10 14.17 -13.25
N LEU A 308 21.18 14.82 -14.40
CA LEU A 308 21.65 16.20 -14.53
C LEU A 308 20.48 17.16 -14.77
N SER A 309 20.34 18.20 -13.93
CA SER A 309 19.23 19.17 -13.97
C SER A 309 19.24 20.05 -15.22
N SER A 310 20.41 20.50 -15.65
CA SER A 310 20.56 21.62 -16.60
C SER A 310 20.85 21.16 -18.03
N ARG A 311 20.73 19.87 -18.31
CA ARG A 311 21.20 19.27 -19.56
C ARG A 311 20.08 18.92 -20.54
N ARG A 312 20.50 18.41 -21.68
CA ARG A 312 19.69 18.10 -22.86
C ARG A 312 18.59 17.11 -22.49
N VAL A 313 17.36 17.37 -22.93
CA VAL A 313 16.23 16.43 -22.93
C VAL A 313 15.89 16.12 -24.38
N CYS A 314 15.89 14.84 -24.72
CA CYS A 314 15.58 14.36 -26.05
C CYS A 314 14.26 13.58 -26.04
N TYR A 315 13.61 13.55 -27.20
CA TYR A 315 12.51 12.63 -27.45
C TYR A 315 12.67 12.02 -28.83
N ASP A 316 12.66 10.69 -28.85
CA ASP A 316 12.85 9.87 -30.04
C ASP A 316 11.99 8.60 -29.96
N TYR A 317 12.12 7.74 -30.96
CA TYR A 317 11.43 6.45 -30.98
C TYR A 317 11.79 5.56 -29.80
N THR A 318 13.04 5.60 -29.34
CA THR A 318 13.51 4.75 -28.25
C THR A 318 12.90 5.15 -26.91
N ILE A 319 12.93 6.44 -26.57
CA ILE A 319 12.34 6.97 -25.34
C ILE A 319 10.82 6.75 -25.33
N LYS A 320 10.15 7.00 -26.47
CA LYS A 320 8.73 6.66 -26.63
C LYS A 320 8.47 5.19 -26.31
N THR A 321 9.25 4.30 -26.90
CA THR A 321 9.06 2.84 -26.77
C THR A 321 9.32 2.37 -25.34
N LEU A 322 10.38 2.88 -24.68
CA LEU A 322 10.67 2.58 -23.28
C LEU A 322 9.53 3.03 -22.35
N PHE A 323 9.08 4.27 -22.49
CA PHE A 323 7.99 4.80 -21.69
C PHE A 323 6.68 4.03 -21.90
N LEU A 324 6.32 3.76 -23.17
CA LEU A 324 5.15 2.95 -23.51
C LEU A 324 5.27 1.52 -22.98
N SER A 325 6.45 0.90 -23.06
CA SER A 325 6.64 -0.48 -22.59
C SER A 325 6.41 -0.59 -21.08
N GLY A 326 6.82 0.41 -20.29
CA GLY A 326 6.52 0.46 -18.86
C GLY A 326 5.02 0.56 -18.60
N LEU A 327 4.29 1.39 -19.35
CA LEU A 327 2.83 1.51 -19.21
C LEU A 327 2.12 0.21 -19.60
N LEU A 328 2.52 -0.44 -20.69
CA LEU A 328 1.95 -1.72 -21.12
C LEU A 328 2.29 -2.86 -20.16
N PHE A 329 3.45 -2.82 -19.51
CA PHE A 329 3.76 -3.76 -18.44
C PHE A 329 2.79 -3.59 -17.26
N LEU A 330 2.52 -2.35 -16.85
CA LEU A 330 1.52 -2.07 -15.82
C LEU A 330 0.13 -2.56 -16.25
N GLU A 331 -0.26 -2.36 -17.52
CA GLU A 331 -1.50 -2.92 -18.07
C GLU A 331 -1.55 -4.45 -17.92
N GLY A 332 -0.46 -5.13 -18.25
CA GLY A 332 -0.34 -6.59 -18.08
C GLY A 332 -0.60 -7.03 -16.63
N LEU A 333 -0.04 -6.33 -15.64
CA LEU A 333 -0.33 -6.61 -14.23
C LEU A 333 -1.80 -6.34 -13.87
N MET A 334 -2.39 -5.27 -14.41
CA MET A 334 -3.81 -4.95 -14.19
C MET A 334 -4.75 -5.98 -14.79
N ILE A 335 -4.40 -6.58 -15.93
CA ILE A 335 -5.15 -7.70 -16.50
C ILE A 335 -5.09 -8.92 -15.57
N VAL A 336 -3.93 -9.22 -14.97
CA VAL A 336 -3.79 -10.32 -14.00
C VAL A 336 -4.68 -10.09 -12.77
N TRP A 337 -4.69 -8.89 -12.20
CA TRP A 337 -5.61 -8.55 -11.10
C TRP A 337 -7.07 -8.54 -11.53
N PHE A 338 -7.38 -8.07 -12.73
CA PHE A 338 -8.73 -8.12 -13.27
C PHE A 338 -9.26 -9.55 -13.37
N ALA A 339 -8.43 -10.50 -13.81
CA ALA A 339 -8.80 -11.92 -13.81
C ALA A 339 -9.12 -12.44 -12.40
N MET A 340 -8.45 -11.94 -11.35
CA MET A 340 -8.79 -12.25 -9.96
C MET A 340 -10.12 -11.61 -9.54
N ILE A 341 -10.38 -10.37 -9.94
CA ILE A 341 -11.65 -9.67 -9.67
C ILE A 341 -12.81 -10.39 -10.35
N VAL A 342 -12.68 -10.81 -11.61
CA VAL A 342 -13.72 -11.58 -12.32
C VAL A 342 -14.00 -12.90 -11.61
N LYS A 343 -12.97 -13.61 -11.16
CA LYS A 343 -13.14 -14.83 -10.35
C LYS A 343 -13.91 -14.56 -9.06
N LEU A 344 -13.62 -13.45 -8.38
CA LEU A 344 -14.33 -13.02 -7.18
C LEU A 344 -15.79 -12.67 -7.47
N VAL A 345 -16.08 -11.95 -8.55
CA VAL A 345 -17.45 -11.63 -8.97
C VAL A 345 -18.24 -12.90 -9.29
N VAL A 346 -17.67 -13.84 -10.03
CA VAL A 346 -18.31 -15.14 -10.33
C VAL A 346 -18.61 -15.91 -9.05
N ARG A 347 -17.70 -15.87 -8.06
CA ARG A 347 -17.92 -16.46 -6.74
C ARG A 347 -19.11 -15.82 -6.01
N VAL A 348 -19.15 -14.49 -5.96
CA VAL A 348 -20.24 -13.74 -5.31
C VAL A 348 -21.58 -14.03 -5.98
N LEU A 349 -21.63 -14.10 -7.31
CA LEU A 349 -22.85 -14.44 -8.06
C LEU A 349 -23.33 -15.88 -7.83
N ARG A 350 -22.46 -16.78 -7.37
CA ARG A 350 -22.82 -18.15 -6.97
C ARG A 350 -23.33 -18.25 -5.53
N GLY A 351 -23.39 -17.13 -4.79
CA GLY A 351 -23.87 -17.06 -3.42
C GLY A 351 -22.79 -17.27 -2.35
N GLU A 352 -21.51 -17.28 -2.72
CA GLU A 352 -20.38 -17.31 -1.78
C GLU A 352 -19.98 -15.89 -1.34
N ASN A 353 -19.37 -15.74 -0.16
CA ASN A 353 -18.93 -14.44 0.35
C ASN A 353 -17.84 -13.78 -0.52
N ALA A 354 -17.88 -12.45 -0.59
CA ALA A 354 -16.89 -11.60 -1.29
C ALA A 354 -15.57 -11.48 -0.51
N GLU A 355 -14.91 -12.60 -0.25
CA GLU A 355 -13.60 -12.63 0.42
C GLU A 355 -12.45 -12.40 -0.57
N ASP A 356 -11.53 -11.49 -0.21
CA ASP A 356 -10.36 -11.14 -1.01
C ASP A 356 -9.38 -12.32 -1.04
N THR A 357 -9.28 -13.02 -2.17
CA THR A 357 -8.42 -14.20 -2.34
C THR A 357 -6.92 -13.94 -2.18
N ARG A 358 -6.51 -12.66 -2.08
CA ARG A 358 -5.13 -12.21 -1.96
C ARG A 358 -4.62 -12.26 -0.52
N SER A 359 -5.51 -12.19 0.46
CA SER A 359 -5.17 -12.21 1.88
C SER A 359 -5.25 -13.63 2.43
N ASP A 360 -4.10 -14.31 2.56
CA ASP A 360 -4.05 -15.53 3.39
C ASP A 360 -4.25 -15.16 4.87
N ASN A 361 -5.19 -15.88 5.49
CA ASN A 361 -5.50 -15.91 6.93
C ASN A 361 -6.10 -14.61 7.51
N GLU A 362 -6.94 -13.88 6.76
CA GLU A 362 -7.81 -12.88 7.43
C GLU A 362 -8.95 -13.58 8.20
N ASP A 363 -9.42 -14.74 7.71
CA ASP A 363 -10.62 -15.43 8.22
C ASP A 363 -10.36 -16.89 8.72
N GLU A 364 -9.15 -17.47 8.57
CA GLU A 364 -8.87 -18.82 9.12
C GLU A 364 -8.85 -18.86 10.66
N GLU A 365 -8.64 -17.72 11.33
CA GLU A 365 -8.85 -17.59 12.78
C GLU A 365 -10.34 -17.40 13.14
N GLU A 366 -11.21 -17.08 12.16
CA GLU A 366 -12.65 -16.84 12.37
C GLU A 366 -13.41 -18.14 12.65
N TYR A 367 -13.04 -19.26 12.01
CA TYR A 367 -13.70 -20.56 12.22
C TYR A 367 -13.35 -21.24 13.55
N LYS A 368 -12.19 -20.93 14.15
CA LYS A 368 -11.79 -21.56 15.43
C LYS A 368 -12.39 -20.89 16.66
N VAL A 369 -12.89 -19.65 16.53
CA VAL A 369 -13.46 -18.89 17.65
C VAL A 369 -14.98 -19.07 17.75
N GLY A 370 -15.63 -19.63 16.71
CA GLY A 370 -17.08 -19.85 16.66
C GLY A 370 -17.57 -21.26 17.04
N MET A 371 -16.69 -22.25 17.23
CA MET A 371 -17.10 -23.55 17.75
C MET A 371 -17.19 -23.50 19.28
N PRO A 372 -18.30 -23.93 19.90
CA PRO A 372 -18.31 -24.15 21.34
C PRO A 372 -17.21 -25.16 21.67
N ILE A 373 -16.32 -24.77 22.59
CA ILE A 373 -15.39 -25.70 23.22
C ILE A 373 -16.28 -26.71 23.95
N GLU A 374 -16.38 -27.94 23.44
CA GLU A 374 -16.80 -29.07 24.27
C GLU A 374 -15.75 -29.23 25.36
N VAL A 375 -16.02 -28.64 26.51
CA VAL A 375 -15.31 -28.95 27.74
C VAL A 375 -15.85 -30.31 28.17
N GLU A 376 -15.16 -31.37 27.78
CA GLU A 376 -15.34 -32.67 28.41
C GLU A 376 -14.82 -32.54 29.85
N VAL A 377 -15.74 -32.24 30.79
CA VAL A 377 -15.44 -32.22 32.21
C VAL A 377 -15.35 -33.67 32.66
N ASP A 378 -14.13 -34.21 32.61
CA ASP A 378 -13.80 -35.53 33.13
C ASP A 378 -13.89 -35.48 34.68
N ALA A 379 -15.06 -35.82 35.21
CA ALA A 379 -15.42 -35.69 36.63
C ALA A 379 -14.68 -36.69 37.56
N GLU A 380 -13.67 -37.41 37.05
CA GLU A 380 -12.94 -38.45 37.79
C GLU A 380 -11.52 -38.08 38.22
N LYS A 381 -11.06 -36.83 38.02
CA LYS A 381 -9.75 -36.38 38.53
C LYS A 381 -9.85 -35.26 39.55
N LEU A 382 -10.62 -35.50 40.60
CA LEU A 382 -10.45 -34.86 41.91
C LEU A 382 -9.98 -35.91 42.92
N GLN A 383 -8.71 -36.30 42.82
CA GLN A 383 -8.02 -37.00 43.90
C GLN A 383 -6.74 -36.26 44.26
N PHE A 384 -6.71 -35.78 45.50
CA PHE A 384 -5.60 -35.13 46.18
C PHE A 384 -4.32 -35.99 46.08
N PRO A 385 -3.13 -35.39 45.92
CA PRO A 385 -1.89 -36.16 45.88
C PRO A 385 -1.53 -36.66 47.29
N MET A 386 -1.69 -37.96 47.50
CA MET A 386 -1.15 -38.68 48.64
C MET A 386 0.30 -39.09 48.32
N GLN A 387 1.23 -38.76 49.21
CA GLN A 387 2.66 -39.10 49.10
C GLN A 387 2.89 -40.62 49.16
N HIS A 388 3.78 -41.15 48.32
CA HIS A 388 4.47 -42.41 48.60
C HIS A 388 5.93 -42.41 48.10
N PRO A 389 6.81 -43.22 48.73
CA PRO A 389 8.25 -43.03 48.72
C PRO A 389 8.98 -43.77 47.58
N ALA A 390 10.30 -43.53 47.56
CA ALA A 390 11.30 -43.78 46.53
C ALA A 390 11.65 -45.25 46.19
N SER A 391 12.48 -45.35 45.13
CA SER A 391 13.25 -46.51 44.61
C SER A 391 12.52 -47.31 43.53
N GLY A 392 13.06 -47.67 42.37
CA GLY A 392 14.39 -47.53 41.78
C GLY A 392 14.55 -48.52 40.59
N LYS A 393 15.22 -48.07 39.51
CA LYS A 393 15.94 -48.82 38.45
C LYS A 393 15.22 -49.79 37.48
N GLY A 394 15.61 -49.64 36.19
CA GLY A 394 15.72 -50.71 35.18
C GLY A 394 14.81 -50.52 33.95
N THR A 395 15.20 -49.77 32.92
CA THR A 395 15.88 -50.19 31.66
C THR A 395 15.11 -51.14 30.74
N SER A 396 15.14 -50.78 29.44
CA SER A 396 14.90 -51.57 28.21
C SER A 396 13.45 -52.00 27.92
N SER A 397 12.93 -52.10 26.69
CA SER A 397 13.29 -51.66 25.33
C SER A 397 12.30 -52.37 24.38
N VAL A 398 11.69 -51.64 23.43
CA VAL A 398 11.47 -52.05 22.02
C VAL A 398 10.32 -53.04 21.66
N PHE A 399 9.77 -52.81 20.43
CA PHE A 399 8.81 -53.57 19.58
C PHE A 399 7.33 -53.44 19.96
N GLN A 400 6.42 -52.79 19.20
CA GLN A 400 6.11 -52.70 17.76
C GLN A 400 5.60 -54.02 17.13
N ALA A 401 4.30 -54.06 16.81
CA ALA A 401 3.62 -54.77 15.68
C ALA A 401 2.14 -55.03 16.05
N THR A 402 1.16 -54.30 15.51
CA THR A 402 0.44 -54.47 14.22
C THR A 402 -0.63 -55.58 14.15
N ARG A 403 -1.74 -55.20 13.48
CA ARG A 403 -2.89 -55.99 12.98
C ARG A 403 -3.90 -56.41 14.05
N GLY A 404 -5.18 -56.04 14.03
CA GLY A 404 -6.05 -55.61 12.93
C GLY A 404 -6.71 -56.82 12.29
N ARG A 405 -7.97 -57.14 12.66
CA ARG A 405 -9.01 -57.66 11.75
C ARG A 405 -10.39 -57.78 12.44
N SER A 406 -11.33 -57.01 11.89
CA SER A 406 -12.72 -57.36 11.52
C SER A 406 -13.71 -58.00 12.52
N SER A 407 -14.82 -57.28 12.63
CA SER A 407 -16.18 -57.72 12.24
C SER A 407 -17.04 -58.50 13.24
N SER A 408 -18.21 -57.89 13.46
CA SER A 408 -19.54 -58.51 13.44
C SER A 408 -20.24 -58.79 14.77
N LYS A 409 -21.39 -58.11 14.89
CA LYS A 409 -22.69 -58.51 15.49
C LYS A 409 -22.95 -58.19 16.96
N ASP A 410 -23.81 -57.19 17.11
CA ASP A 410 -25.09 -57.23 17.81
C ASP A 410 -25.16 -57.93 19.17
N ARG A 411 -25.37 -57.13 20.22
CA ARG A 411 -26.18 -57.56 21.35
C ARG A 411 -27.04 -56.44 21.92
N LYS A 412 -28.34 -56.71 21.86
CA LYS A 412 -29.45 -56.05 22.56
C LYS A 412 -29.25 -55.97 24.08
N SER A 413 -29.76 -54.85 24.63
CA SER A 413 -30.61 -54.75 25.84
C SER A 413 -29.97 -54.95 27.22
N TYR A 414 -30.59 -54.29 28.21
CA TYR A 414 -30.33 -54.17 29.66
C TYR A 414 -29.50 -52.92 30.02
N LEU A 415 -29.95 -51.95 30.82
CA LEU A 415 -31.12 -51.74 31.67
C LEU A 415 -31.26 -50.21 31.81
N ASP A 416 -32.46 -49.66 31.67
CA ASP A 416 -32.76 -48.42 32.36
C ASP A 416 -34.16 -48.53 32.97
N ARG A 417 -34.16 -48.59 34.31
CA ARG A 417 -35.33 -48.72 35.17
C ARG A 417 -35.08 -47.75 36.31
N ILE A 418 -35.92 -46.73 36.39
CA ILE A 418 -36.23 -45.73 37.43
C ILE A 418 -36.51 -44.45 36.61
N GLY A 419 -37.74 -44.05 36.31
CA GLY A 419 -38.90 -43.99 37.19
C GLY A 419 -38.93 -42.62 37.86
N CYS A 420 -39.55 -41.64 37.20
CA CYS A 420 -40.53 -40.74 37.82
C CYS A 420 -41.11 -39.78 36.77
N GLU A 421 -42.41 -39.98 36.53
CA GLU A 421 -43.32 -39.04 35.90
C GLU A 421 -43.38 -37.73 36.69
N GLN A 422 -43.51 -36.60 36.00
CA GLN A 422 -44.73 -35.78 36.08
C GLN A 422 -44.63 -34.58 35.13
N ARG A 423 -45.38 -34.67 34.03
CA ARG A 423 -45.98 -33.51 33.35
C ARG A 423 -47.10 -32.99 34.25
N ILE A 424 -47.29 -31.66 34.35
CA ILE A 424 -48.57 -30.93 34.16
C ILE A 424 -48.23 -29.45 33.81
N PRO A 425 -49.03 -28.77 32.97
CA PRO A 425 -48.61 -27.62 32.15
C PRO A 425 -49.15 -26.26 32.63
N ARG A 426 -48.63 -25.18 32.03
CA ARG A 426 -49.41 -24.07 31.46
C ARG A 426 -48.57 -23.28 30.48
#